data_AF-A0A661CQN3-F1
#
_entry.id   AF-A0A661CQN3-F1
#
_cell.length_a   1.000
_cell.length_b   1.000
_cell.length_c   1.000
_cell.angle_alpha   90.00
_cell.angle_beta   90.00
_cell.angle_gamma   90.00
#
_symmetry.space_group_name_H-M   'P 1'
#
loop_
_entity.id
_entity.type
_entity.pdbx_description
1 polymer ?
#
loop_
_entity_poly.entity_id
_entity_poly.type
_entity_poly.pdbx_seq_one_letter_code
_entity_poly.pdbx_strand_id
1 'polypeptide(L)'
;MHRRKLSENQLSKAKDLHRRKLSENQDSYQTRLNEIKRKFNLRLSNLRQVLSDLYAQVEHLSPIWTNSIWHNWTTPDSIPPVNQFGGLTKALGKYSVSMPALFPFPNTKPLLVRAPSSAKAQAIAVINSLSLRLLASVPPGKLRFTFIDPIALGQNIAPFLHLADYDEALISAKVWTEKQHIEQRLVDLTEHTSTVIQKYLRNQYASIEEFNEQAGEVAEPYRILVIFDFPVNFTEDAASRLVSIVQNGVRCGVYTFILNDTNQSLPHNFSIGELEQLMTVIRWEEQRFVWDEPDFKDCVLELEIPPNDELFNQLVNQIGQAAVAASKVQVPFDKVLARSNLTAWWQGSTVDGISMPLGPIGAN
;
A
#
# COMPACT_ATOMS: atom_id res chain seq x y z
N MET A 1 -56.73 67.69 -24.30
CA MET A 1 -56.75 66.28 -24.79
C MET A 1 -55.40 65.80 -25.33
N HIS A 2 -54.61 66.61 -26.05
CA HIS A 2 -53.38 66.16 -26.71
C HIS A 2 -52.25 65.70 -25.76
N ARG A 3 -52.01 66.39 -24.64
CA ARG A 3 -51.01 66.01 -23.62
C ARG A 3 -51.32 64.68 -22.90
N ARG A 4 -52.60 64.32 -22.72
CA ARG A 4 -53.02 63.05 -22.08
C ARG A 4 -52.72 61.85 -22.98
N LYS A 5 -53.03 61.94 -24.28
CA LYS A 5 -52.68 60.92 -25.29
C LYS A 5 -51.16 60.70 -25.43
N LEU A 6 -50.37 61.78 -25.36
CA LEU A 6 -48.90 61.69 -25.38
C LEU A 6 -48.34 60.97 -24.15
N SER A 7 -48.88 61.27 -22.96
CA SER A 7 -48.51 60.60 -21.70
C SER A 7 -48.91 59.11 -21.69
N GLU A 8 -50.08 58.75 -22.20
CA GLU A 8 -50.54 57.36 -22.31
C GLU A 8 -49.68 56.54 -23.28
N ASN A 9 -49.28 57.15 -24.40
CA ASN A 9 -48.42 56.50 -25.40
C ASN A 9 -46.98 56.31 -24.88
N GLN A 10 -46.45 57.27 -24.12
CA GLN A 10 -45.15 57.11 -23.43
C GLN A 10 -45.20 56.03 -22.34
N LEU A 11 -46.28 55.96 -21.56
CA LEU A 11 -46.47 54.92 -20.54
C LEU A 11 -46.60 53.52 -21.17
N SER A 12 -47.31 53.39 -22.29
CA SER A 12 -47.40 52.14 -23.05
C SER A 12 -46.04 51.67 -23.53
N LYS A 13 -45.26 52.56 -24.17
CA LYS A 13 -43.90 52.24 -24.63
C LYS A 13 -42.98 51.83 -23.49
N ALA A 14 -43.05 52.51 -22.35
CA ALA A 14 -42.26 52.16 -21.17
C ALA A 14 -42.65 50.79 -20.58
N LYS A 15 -43.95 50.47 -20.52
CA LYS A 15 -44.45 49.15 -20.08
C LYS A 15 -44.01 48.04 -21.01
N ASP A 16 -44.05 48.27 -22.33
CA ASP A 16 -43.65 47.27 -23.32
C ASP A 16 -42.14 47.07 -23.34
N LEU A 17 -41.35 48.14 -23.17
CA LEU A 17 -39.89 48.05 -23.00
C LEU A 17 -39.54 47.28 -21.72
N HIS A 18 -40.23 47.55 -20.62
CA HIS A 18 -40.02 46.83 -19.35
C HIS A 18 -40.38 45.35 -19.48
N ARG A 19 -41.51 45.02 -20.11
CA ARG A 19 -41.90 43.62 -20.39
C ARG A 19 -40.89 42.89 -21.26
N ARG A 20 -40.36 43.54 -22.31
CA ARG A 20 -39.32 42.97 -23.18
C ARG A 20 -38.04 42.70 -22.39
N LYS A 21 -37.54 43.68 -21.62
CA LYS A 21 -36.35 43.50 -20.78
C LYS A 21 -36.53 42.38 -19.75
N LEU A 22 -37.73 42.24 -19.18
CA LEU A 22 -38.03 41.19 -18.21
C LEU A 22 -38.01 39.80 -18.87
N SER A 23 -38.63 39.67 -20.06
CA SER A 23 -38.58 38.46 -20.88
C SER A 23 -37.15 38.11 -21.29
N GLU A 24 -36.40 39.06 -21.82
CA GLU A 24 -35.00 38.88 -22.23
C GLU A 24 -34.11 38.42 -21.07
N ASN A 25 -34.27 39.02 -19.88
CA ASN A 25 -33.56 38.58 -18.69
C ASN A 25 -33.96 37.17 -18.23
N GLN A 26 -35.26 36.84 -18.31
CA GLN A 26 -35.78 35.54 -17.92
C GLN A 26 -35.32 34.44 -18.89
N ASP A 27 -35.34 34.72 -20.19
CA ASP A 27 -34.83 33.84 -21.24
C ASP A 27 -33.32 33.65 -21.08
N SER A 28 -32.55 34.73 -20.89
CA SER A 28 -31.11 34.68 -20.63
C SER A 28 -30.77 33.85 -19.38
N TYR A 29 -31.50 34.07 -18.29
CA TYR A 29 -31.37 33.29 -17.06
C TYR A 29 -31.64 31.80 -17.31
N GLN A 30 -32.71 31.46 -18.01
CA GLN A 30 -33.09 30.08 -18.30
C GLN A 30 -32.09 29.40 -19.24
N THR A 31 -31.59 30.10 -20.26
CA THR A 31 -30.53 29.60 -21.14
C THR A 31 -29.26 29.31 -20.34
N ARG A 32 -28.83 30.23 -19.48
CA ARG A 32 -27.63 30.06 -18.65
C ARG A 32 -27.78 28.92 -17.65
N LEU A 33 -28.94 28.78 -17.02
CA LEU A 33 -29.24 27.65 -16.14
C LEU A 33 -29.20 26.31 -16.89
N ASN A 34 -29.81 26.24 -18.08
CA ASN A 34 -29.81 25.03 -18.90
C ASN A 34 -28.40 24.67 -19.36
N GLU A 35 -27.58 25.67 -19.70
CA GLU A 35 -26.17 25.45 -20.07
C GLU A 35 -25.35 24.90 -18.88
N ILE A 36 -25.51 25.48 -17.69
CA ILE A 36 -24.85 25.02 -16.47
C ILE A 36 -25.27 23.57 -16.14
N LYS A 37 -26.58 23.28 -16.18
CA LYS A 37 -27.11 21.92 -15.95
C LYS A 37 -26.54 20.92 -16.96
N ARG A 38 -26.48 21.28 -18.24
CA ARG A 38 -25.90 20.42 -19.29
C ARG A 38 -24.42 20.17 -19.04
N LYS A 39 -23.64 21.22 -18.76
CA LYS A 39 -22.20 21.10 -18.44
C LYS A 39 -21.96 20.24 -17.20
N PHE A 40 -22.76 20.43 -16.15
CA PHE A 40 -22.69 19.63 -14.93
C PHE A 40 -22.99 18.15 -15.21
N ASN A 41 -24.10 17.85 -15.89
CA ASN A 41 -24.49 16.47 -16.21
C ASN A 41 -23.44 15.76 -17.08
N LEU A 42 -22.87 16.46 -18.05
CA LEU A 42 -21.82 15.91 -18.90
C LEU A 42 -20.55 15.59 -18.10
N ARG A 43 -20.12 16.50 -17.21
CA ARG A 43 -18.99 16.25 -16.30
C ARG A 43 -19.26 15.09 -15.35
N LEU A 44 -20.45 15.02 -14.77
CA LEU A 44 -20.83 13.93 -13.86
C LEU A 44 -20.88 12.58 -14.58
N SER A 45 -21.36 12.54 -15.83
CA SER A 45 -21.34 11.35 -16.66
C SER A 45 -19.91 10.88 -16.95
N ASN A 46 -19.02 11.80 -17.33
CA ASN A 46 -17.61 11.47 -17.57
C ASN A 46 -16.93 10.96 -16.30
N LEU A 47 -17.18 11.62 -15.15
CA LEU A 47 -16.64 11.18 -13.86
C LEU A 47 -17.10 9.76 -13.52
N ARG A 48 -18.39 9.44 -13.72
CA ARG A 48 -18.92 8.09 -13.51
C ARG A 48 -18.26 7.05 -14.40
N GLN A 49 -18.00 7.37 -15.67
CA GLN A 49 -17.30 6.46 -16.57
C GLN A 49 -15.88 6.19 -16.10
N VAL A 50 -15.11 7.24 -15.79
CA VAL A 50 -13.73 7.12 -15.29
C VAL A 50 -13.67 6.27 -14.03
N LEU A 51 -14.62 6.46 -13.12
CA LEU A 51 -14.68 5.69 -11.88
C LEU A 51 -15.09 4.24 -12.13
N SER A 52 -16.02 3.99 -13.04
CA SER A 52 -16.37 2.63 -13.46
C SER A 52 -15.16 1.90 -14.04
N ASP A 53 -14.38 2.58 -14.88
CA ASP A 53 -13.17 2.01 -15.48
C ASP A 53 -12.09 1.74 -14.40
N LEU A 54 -11.94 2.65 -13.44
CA LEU A 54 -11.05 2.47 -12.29
C LEU A 54 -11.46 1.28 -11.44
N TYR A 55 -12.76 1.14 -11.12
CA TYR A 55 -13.26 0.01 -10.34
C TYR A 55 -13.00 -1.33 -11.04
N ALA A 56 -13.22 -1.41 -12.36
CA ALA A 56 -12.94 -2.62 -13.11
C ALA A 56 -11.45 -2.99 -13.07
N GLN A 57 -10.55 -2.01 -13.18
CA GLN A 57 -9.10 -2.25 -13.06
C GLN A 57 -8.71 -2.71 -11.65
N VAL A 58 -9.22 -2.04 -10.63
CA VAL A 58 -8.93 -2.37 -9.22
C VAL A 58 -9.48 -3.74 -8.86
N GLU A 59 -10.64 -4.14 -9.37
CA GLU A 59 -11.22 -5.47 -9.12
C GLU A 59 -10.32 -6.59 -9.65
N HIS A 60 -9.55 -6.35 -10.72
CA HIS A 60 -8.55 -7.30 -11.21
C HIS A 60 -7.24 -7.28 -10.42
N LEU A 61 -6.78 -6.09 -10.00
CA LEU A 61 -5.49 -5.93 -9.32
C LEU A 61 -5.55 -6.25 -7.81
N SER A 62 -6.66 -5.89 -7.17
CA SER A 62 -6.85 -5.98 -5.73
C SER A 62 -8.34 -6.17 -5.40
N PRO A 63 -8.93 -7.34 -5.71
CA PRO A 63 -10.35 -7.61 -5.46
C PRO A 63 -10.75 -7.40 -3.99
N ILE A 64 -12.00 -7.01 -3.74
CA ILE A 64 -12.56 -6.97 -2.38
C ILE A 64 -12.66 -8.37 -1.78
N TRP A 65 -12.61 -8.51 -0.44
CA TRP A 65 -12.62 -9.82 0.21
C TRP A 65 -13.84 -10.69 -0.04
N THR A 66 -14.98 -10.10 -0.40
CA THR A 66 -16.21 -10.84 -0.74
C THR A 66 -16.16 -11.45 -2.15
N ASN A 67 -15.13 -11.16 -2.95
CA ASN A 67 -14.98 -11.73 -4.28
C ASN A 67 -14.64 -13.23 -4.17
N SER A 68 -15.27 -14.07 -5.00
CA SER A 68 -15.07 -15.51 -4.99
C SER A 68 -13.66 -15.96 -5.39
N ILE A 69 -12.87 -15.09 -6.04
CA ILE A 69 -11.48 -15.37 -6.41
C ILE A 69 -10.62 -15.77 -5.21
N TRP A 70 -10.90 -15.24 -4.01
CA TRP A 70 -10.15 -15.56 -2.79
C TRP A 70 -10.36 -17.00 -2.31
N HIS A 71 -11.49 -17.63 -2.65
CA HIS A 71 -11.74 -19.04 -2.32
C HIS A 71 -10.91 -19.98 -3.19
N ASN A 72 -10.54 -19.53 -4.39
CA ASN A 72 -9.69 -20.24 -5.34
C ASN A 72 -8.41 -19.45 -5.58
N TRP A 73 -7.80 -18.95 -4.51
CA TRP A 73 -6.60 -18.13 -4.62
C TRP A 73 -5.48 -18.88 -5.33
N THR A 74 -4.79 -18.16 -6.22
CA THR A 74 -3.64 -18.65 -6.99
C THR A 74 -2.45 -17.75 -6.74
N THR A 75 -1.23 -18.29 -6.84
CA THR A 75 -0.01 -17.53 -6.65
C THR A 75 0.10 -16.37 -7.66
N PRO A 76 0.31 -15.12 -7.19
CA PRO A 76 0.50 -13.99 -8.10
C PRO A 76 1.88 -14.07 -8.79
N ASP A 77 1.90 -13.76 -10.09
CA ASP A 77 3.14 -13.73 -10.89
C ASP A 77 3.90 -12.41 -10.73
N SER A 78 3.19 -11.33 -10.41
CA SER A 78 3.74 -9.98 -10.27
C SER A 78 3.07 -9.24 -9.13
N ILE A 79 3.75 -8.21 -8.62
CA ILE A 79 3.23 -7.38 -7.53
C ILE A 79 2.30 -6.33 -8.14
N PRO A 80 1.02 -6.25 -7.71
CA PRO A 80 0.14 -5.20 -8.21
C PRO A 80 0.59 -3.84 -7.69
N PRO A 81 0.48 -2.77 -8.49
CA PRO A 81 0.96 -1.43 -8.12
C PRO A 81 0.14 -0.78 -6.99
N VAL A 82 -1.04 -1.32 -6.69
CA VAL A 82 -1.97 -0.79 -5.69
C VAL A 82 -2.70 -1.92 -4.97
N ASN A 83 -3.02 -1.67 -3.71
CA ASN A 83 -3.81 -2.55 -2.86
C ASN A 83 -5.00 -1.78 -2.31
N GLN A 84 -6.20 -2.33 -2.42
CA GLN A 84 -7.36 -1.69 -1.79
C GLN A 84 -7.25 -1.80 -0.26
N PHE A 85 -7.62 -0.75 0.45
CA PHE A 85 -7.68 -0.76 1.93
C PHE A 85 -8.95 -0.10 2.47
N GLY A 86 -9.91 0.18 1.57
CA GLY A 86 -11.18 0.78 1.91
C GLY A 86 -11.94 1.34 0.70
N GLY A 87 -12.90 2.21 1.00
CA GLY A 87 -13.65 3.01 0.05
C GLY A 87 -13.70 4.47 0.49
N LEU A 88 -13.72 5.37 -0.49
CA LEU A 88 -13.90 6.80 -0.30
C LEU A 88 -15.23 7.21 -0.91
N THR A 89 -16.06 7.92 -0.15
CA THR A 89 -17.30 8.51 -0.65
C THR A 89 -17.27 10.02 -0.50
N LYS A 90 -17.47 10.75 -1.61
CA LYS A 90 -17.55 12.21 -1.66
C LYS A 90 -18.95 12.68 -1.98
N ALA A 91 -19.51 13.53 -1.12
CA ALA A 91 -20.78 14.20 -1.38
C ALA A 91 -20.56 15.39 -2.35
N LEU A 92 -21.43 15.48 -3.35
CA LEU A 92 -21.49 16.54 -4.37
C LEU A 92 -22.90 17.15 -4.38
N GLY A 93 -23.27 17.84 -3.29
CA GLY A 93 -24.62 18.35 -3.08
C GLY A 93 -25.62 17.20 -2.90
N LYS A 94 -26.57 17.06 -3.83
CA LYS A 94 -27.57 15.96 -3.83
C LYS A 94 -27.06 14.64 -4.45
N TYR A 95 -25.82 14.62 -4.91
CA TYR A 95 -25.19 13.44 -5.51
C TYR A 95 -24.09 12.94 -4.58
N SER A 96 -23.76 11.66 -4.69
CA SER A 96 -22.56 11.08 -4.09
C SER A 96 -21.75 10.36 -5.16
N VAL A 97 -20.45 10.27 -4.92
CA VAL A 97 -19.51 9.56 -5.77
C VAL A 97 -18.63 8.71 -4.87
N SER A 98 -18.50 7.44 -5.19
CA SER A 98 -17.65 6.50 -4.47
C SER A 98 -16.46 6.08 -5.34
N MET A 99 -15.32 5.83 -4.70
CA MET A 99 -14.09 5.36 -5.32
C MET A 99 -13.34 4.44 -4.34
N PRO A 100 -12.52 3.50 -4.80
CA PRO A 100 -11.72 2.67 -3.90
C PRO A 100 -10.67 3.53 -3.18
N ALA A 101 -10.41 3.24 -1.90
CA ALA A 101 -9.24 3.74 -1.21
C ALA A 101 -8.06 2.80 -1.55
N LEU A 102 -7.07 3.33 -2.26
CA LEU A 102 -5.95 2.54 -2.79
C LEU A 102 -4.65 2.90 -2.08
N PHE A 103 -3.96 1.88 -1.60
CA PHE A 103 -2.64 1.94 -1.01
C PHE A 103 -1.60 1.50 -2.05
N PRO A 104 -0.79 2.41 -2.62
CA PRO A 104 0.23 2.03 -3.61
C PRO A 104 1.26 1.09 -3.00
N PHE A 105 1.78 0.12 -3.75
CA PHE A 105 2.90 -0.73 -3.34
C PHE A 105 3.51 -1.40 -4.59
N PRO A 106 4.84 -1.51 -4.73
CA PRO A 106 5.88 -0.97 -3.85
C PRO A 106 6.08 0.56 -4.05
N ASN A 107 7.15 1.13 -3.47
CA ASN A 107 7.57 2.53 -3.60
C ASN A 107 6.57 3.58 -3.09
N THR A 108 5.91 3.29 -1.96
CA THR A 108 4.93 4.17 -1.33
C THR A 108 5.39 4.70 0.03
N LYS A 109 4.69 5.71 0.54
CA LYS A 109 4.79 6.10 1.95
C LYS A 109 4.25 4.96 2.84
N PRO A 110 4.94 4.63 3.96
CA PRO A 110 4.42 3.68 4.94
C PRO A 110 3.09 4.13 5.56
N LEU A 111 2.39 3.28 6.33
CA LEU A 111 1.05 3.59 6.87
C LEU A 111 1.11 3.94 8.37
N LEU A 112 0.54 5.09 8.74
CA LEU A 112 0.33 5.51 10.13
C LEU A 112 -1.18 5.62 10.38
N VAL A 113 -1.72 4.77 11.25
CA VAL A 113 -3.10 4.88 11.74
C VAL A 113 -3.07 5.44 13.16
N ARG A 114 -3.72 6.58 13.37
CA ARG A 114 -3.83 7.22 14.69
C ARG A 114 -5.24 7.04 15.21
N ALA A 115 -5.37 6.31 16.31
CA ALA A 115 -6.66 6.00 16.89
C ALA A 115 -6.62 6.13 18.42
N PRO A 116 -7.71 6.56 19.06
CA PRO A 116 -7.91 6.33 20.48
C PRO A 116 -8.31 4.88 20.75
N SER A 117 -8.31 4.47 22.02
CA SER A 117 -8.72 3.14 22.43
C SER A 117 -10.12 2.73 21.91
N SER A 118 -11.05 3.69 21.75
CA SER A 118 -12.40 3.43 21.24
C SER A 118 -12.46 3.02 19.76
N ALA A 119 -11.46 3.38 18.96
CA ALA A 119 -11.38 3.07 17.53
C ALA A 119 -10.27 2.07 17.20
N LYS A 120 -9.56 1.58 18.22
CA LYS A 120 -8.40 0.70 18.09
C LYS A 120 -8.72 -0.60 17.34
N ALA A 121 -9.87 -1.21 17.59
CA ALA A 121 -10.27 -2.45 16.92
C ALA A 121 -10.41 -2.27 15.39
N GLN A 122 -10.95 -1.13 14.94
CA GLN A 122 -11.07 -0.81 13.52
C GLN A 122 -9.70 -0.52 12.89
N ALA A 123 -8.80 0.13 13.63
CA ALA A 123 -7.44 0.37 13.18
C ALA A 123 -6.63 -0.93 13.03
N ILE A 124 -6.77 -1.87 13.98
CA ILE A 124 -6.17 -3.21 13.89
C ILE A 124 -6.75 -3.95 12.67
N ALA A 125 -8.07 -3.91 12.48
CA ALA A 125 -8.74 -4.57 11.37
C ALA A 125 -8.17 -4.10 10.01
N VAL A 126 -8.01 -2.80 9.78
CA VAL A 126 -7.47 -2.33 8.49
C VAL A 126 -6.00 -2.71 8.29
N ILE A 127 -5.18 -2.67 9.35
CA ILE A 127 -3.77 -3.09 9.27
C ILE A 127 -3.67 -4.58 8.95
N ASN A 128 -4.51 -5.41 9.57
CA ASN A 128 -4.58 -6.85 9.30
C ASN A 128 -5.10 -7.12 7.88
N SER A 129 -6.15 -6.42 7.45
CA SER A 129 -6.68 -6.51 6.08
C SER A 129 -5.58 -6.20 5.05
N LEU A 130 -4.88 -5.08 5.21
CA LEU A 130 -3.80 -4.69 4.30
C LEU A 130 -2.62 -5.67 4.35
N SER A 131 -2.26 -6.17 5.54
CA SER A 131 -1.17 -7.15 5.69
C SER A 131 -1.49 -8.47 5.00
N LEU A 132 -2.71 -9.00 5.18
CA LEU A 132 -3.17 -10.20 4.47
C LEU A 132 -3.23 -9.98 2.95
N ARG A 133 -3.71 -8.81 2.52
CA ARG A 133 -3.76 -8.44 1.11
C ARG A 133 -2.38 -8.40 0.48
N LEU A 134 -1.38 -7.84 1.16
CA LEU A 134 0.00 -7.87 0.69
C LEU A 134 0.52 -9.31 0.59
N LEU A 135 0.29 -10.15 1.60
CA LEU A 135 0.66 -11.58 1.55
C LEU A 135 0.02 -12.32 0.38
N ALA A 136 -1.24 -12.01 0.06
CA ALA A 136 -1.99 -12.67 -1.00
C ALA A 136 -1.67 -12.12 -2.41
N SER A 137 -1.11 -10.91 -2.51
CA SER A 137 -0.86 -10.21 -3.79
C SER A 137 0.61 -10.13 -4.18
N VAL A 138 1.55 -10.31 -3.24
CA VAL A 138 2.98 -10.38 -3.54
C VAL A 138 3.38 -11.84 -3.76
N PRO A 139 4.26 -12.15 -4.74
CA PRO A 139 4.73 -13.52 -4.94
C PRO A 139 5.23 -14.17 -3.64
N PRO A 140 4.82 -15.41 -3.32
CA PRO A 140 5.18 -16.08 -2.08
C PRO A 140 6.70 -16.12 -1.86
N GLY A 141 7.13 -15.93 -0.60
CA GLY A 141 8.55 -15.87 -0.24
C GLY A 141 9.22 -14.50 -0.44
N LYS A 142 8.56 -13.54 -1.11
CA LYS A 142 9.09 -12.17 -1.31
C LYS A 142 8.63 -11.15 -0.27
N LEU A 143 7.87 -11.56 0.75
CA LEU A 143 7.51 -10.74 1.91
C LEU A 143 8.00 -11.37 3.20
N ARG A 144 8.44 -10.52 4.13
CA ARG A 144 8.79 -10.88 5.50
C ARG A 144 8.15 -9.89 6.46
N PHE A 145 7.44 -10.38 7.46
CA PHE A 145 6.77 -9.57 8.46
C PHE A 145 7.49 -9.66 9.82
N THR A 146 7.55 -8.52 10.49
CA THR A 146 7.92 -8.43 11.91
C THR A 146 6.81 -7.73 12.64
N PHE A 147 6.26 -8.38 13.68
CA PHE A 147 5.16 -7.84 14.46
C PHE A 147 5.61 -7.43 15.86
N ILE A 148 5.19 -6.23 16.28
CA ILE A 148 5.38 -5.69 17.62
C ILE A 148 4.00 -5.43 18.22
N ASP A 149 3.68 -6.10 19.33
CA ASP A 149 2.36 -6.03 19.97
C ASP A 149 2.51 -6.03 21.51
N PRO A 150 2.95 -4.91 22.10
CA PRO A 150 3.37 -4.84 23.49
C PRO A 150 2.21 -5.00 24.49
N ILE A 151 0.96 -4.85 24.06
CA ILE A 151 -0.22 -4.98 24.94
C ILE A 151 -0.94 -6.30 24.74
N ALA A 152 -1.33 -6.66 23.50
CA ALA A 152 -2.20 -7.81 23.28
C ALA A 152 -1.44 -9.13 23.15
N LEU A 153 -0.10 -9.10 23.27
CA LEU A 153 0.78 -10.27 23.34
C LEU A 153 0.60 -11.22 22.16
N GLY A 154 0.31 -10.69 20.97
CA GLY A 154 0.13 -11.46 19.75
C GLY A 154 -1.32 -11.81 19.41
N GLN A 155 -2.30 -11.48 20.26
CA GLN A 155 -3.72 -11.68 19.93
C GLN A 155 -4.13 -10.91 18.66
N ASN A 156 -3.57 -9.71 18.44
CA ASN A 156 -3.87 -8.89 17.27
C ASN A 156 -3.43 -9.54 15.95
N ILE A 157 -2.51 -10.50 16.01
CA ILE A 157 -1.91 -11.13 14.83
C ILE A 157 -2.05 -12.66 14.84
N ALA A 158 -2.81 -13.22 15.78
CA ALA A 158 -2.94 -14.67 15.94
C ALA A 158 -3.24 -15.41 14.64
N PRO A 159 -4.12 -14.91 13.74
CA PRO A 159 -4.36 -15.55 12.44
C PRO A 159 -3.13 -15.67 11.54
N PHE A 160 -2.13 -14.79 11.68
CA PHE A 160 -0.90 -14.83 10.90
C PHE A 160 0.16 -15.78 11.46
N LEU A 161 0.07 -16.17 12.74
CA LEU A 161 1.11 -16.98 13.40
C LEU A 161 1.29 -18.37 12.76
N HIS A 162 0.24 -18.90 12.14
CA HIS A 162 0.31 -20.16 11.38
C HIS A 162 1.31 -20.12 10.21
N LEU A 163 1.69 -18.94 9.71
CA LEU A 163 2.73 -18.81 8.68
C LEU A 163 4.12 -19.19 9.19
N ALA A 164 4.39 -19.02 10.48
CA ALA A 164 5.68 -19.40 11.08
C ALA A 164 5.90 -20.92 11.05
N ASP A 165 4.82 -21.72 11.03
CA ASP A 165 4.89 -23.19 10.90
C ASP A 165 5.38 -23.62 9.51
N TYR A 166 5.24 -22.75 8.50
CA TYR A 166 5.68 -23.02 7.13
C TYR A 166 7.11 -22.52 6.89
N ASP A 167 7.39 -21.26 7.23
CA ASP A 167 8.72 -20.66 7.08
C ASP A 167 8.89 -19.50 8.07
N GLU A 168 9.79 -19.67 9.04
CA GLU A 168 10.11 -18.64 10.05
C GLU A 168 10.68 -17.34 9.45
N ALA A 169 11.13 -17.36 8.20
CA ALA A 169 11.56 -16.15 7.50
C ALA A 169 10.38 -15.27 7.06
N LEU A 170 9.19 -15.84 6.84
CA LEU A 170 7.99 -15.09 6.45
C LEU A 170 7.47 -14.28 7.62
N ILE A 171 7.37 -14.88 8.80
CA ILE A 171 6.99 -14.24 10.05
C ILE A 171 7.93 -14.75 11.12
N SER A 172 8.56 -13.83 11.85
CA SER A 172 9.33 -14.20 13.03
C SER A 172 8.43 -15.02 13.96
N ALA A 173 8.88 -16.21 14.37
CA ALA A 173 8.13 -17.13 15.24
C ALA A 173 7.74 -16.56 16.62
N LYS A 174 8.09 -15.30 16.91
CA LYS A 174 7.78 -14.58 18.13
C LYS A 174 7.21 -13.20 17.84
N VAL A 175 6.23 -12.82 18.65
CA VAL A 175 5.73 -11.45 18.73
C VAL A 175 6.52 -10.70 19.78
N TRP A 176 7.04 -9.53 19.42
CA TRP A 176 7.92 -8.78 20.31
C TRP A 176 7.11 -7.81 21.18
N THR A 177 7.28 -7.93 22.49
CA THR A 177 6.46 -7.21 23.48
C THR A 177 7.30 -6.39 24.46
N GLU A 178 8.51 -6.87 24.77
CA GLU A 178 9.42 -6.25 25.74
C GLU A 178 10.32 -5.18 25.11
N LYS A 179 10.63 -4.13 25.88
CA LYS A 179 11.42 -2.96 25.44
C LYS A 179 12.75 -3.35 24.76
N GLN A 180 13.53 -4.22 25.40
CA GLN A 180 14.85 -4.64 24.89
C GLN A 180 14.74 -5.38 23.55
N HIS A 181 13.73 -6.24 23.43
CA HIS A 181 13.50 -6.99 22.20
C HIS A 181 13.01 -6.10 21.06
N ILE A 182 12.09 -5.17 21.36
CA ILE A 182 11.63 -4.15 20.40
C ILE A 182 12.82 -3.36 19.87
N GLU A 183 13.67 -2.85 20.76
CA GLU A 183 14.84 -2.08 20.38
C GLU A 183 15.81 -2.91 19.51
N GLN A 184 16.06 -4.17 19.87
CA GLN A 184 16.90 -5.05 19.06
C GLN A 184 16.32 -5.27 17.65
N ARG A 185 15.00 -5.45 17.50
CA ARG A 185 14.38 -5.60 16.17
C ARG A 185 14.57 -4.35 15.30
N LEU A 186 14.49 -3.16 15.91
CA LEU A 186 14.73 -1.90 15.20
C LEU A 186 16.22 -1.74 14.82
N VAL A 187 17.14 -2.20 15.67
CA VAL A 187 18.57 -2.28 15.35
C VAL A 187 18.79 -3.19 14.13
N ASP A 188 18.28 -4.42 14.16
CA ASP A 188 18.43 -5.39 13.07
C ASP A 188 17.88 -4.85 11.74
N LEU A 189 16.73 -4.15 11.75
CA LEU A 189 16.15 -3.52 10.55
C LEU A 189 17.00 -2.34 10.05
N THR A 190 17.59 -1.57 10.96
CA THR A 190 18.51 -0.48 10.60
C THR A 190 19.77 -1.03 9.93
N GLU A 191 20.36 -2.10 10.49
CA GLU A 191 21.51 -2.78 9.91
C GLU A 191 21.20 -3.40 8.54
N HIS A 192 20.01 -3.97 8.39
CA HIS A 192 19.54 -4.47 7.09
C HIS A 192 19.45 -3.35 6.05
N THR A 193 18.84 -2.22 6.40
CA THR A 193 18.74 -1.04 5.52
C THR A 193 20.14 -0.58 5.07
N SER A 194 21.09 -0.50 6.01
CA SER A 194 22.49 -0.19 5.71
C SER A 194 23.14 -1.20 4.76
N THR A 195 22.89 -2.50 4.99
CA THR A 195 23.38 -3.58 4.13
C THR A 195 22.84 -3.46 2.71
N VAL A 196 21.54 -3.17 2.55
CA VAL A 196 20.91 -2.99 1.23
C VAL A 196 21.54 -1.83 0.47
N ILE A 197 21.75 -0.70 1.14
CA ILE A 197 22.39 0.49 0.56
C ILE A 197 23.80 0.17 0.06
N GLN A 198 24.61 -0.49 0.90
CA GLN A 198 26.02 -0.75 0.63
C GLN A 198 26.25 -1.90 -0.38
N LYS A 199 25.42 -2.95 -0.32
CA LYS A 199 25.59 -4.16 -1.13
C LYS A 199 24.81 -4.12 -2.43
N TYR A 200 23.52 -3.78 -2.37
CA TYR A 200 22.61 -3.89 -3.51
C TYR A 200 22.50 -2.60 -4.30
N LEU A 201 22.14 -1.48 -3.64
CA LEU A 201 21.84 -0.24 -4.36
C LEU A 201 23.09 0.42 -4.94
N ARG A 202 24.12 0.61 -4.10
CA ARG A 202 25.34 1.35 -4.47
C ARG A 202 24.97 2.63 -5.25
N ASN A 203 25.80 3.01 -6.23
CA ASN A 203 25.47 4.03 -7.23
C ASN A 203 24.89 3.39 -8.51
N GLN A 204 24.35 2.17 -8.42
CA GLN A 204 23.84 1.40 -9.57
C GLN A 204 22.31 1.42 -9.65
N TYR A 205 21.62 1.41 -8.51
CA TYR A 205 20.15 1.40 -8.44
C TYR A 205 19.64 2.49 -7.51
N ALA A 206 18.56 3.15 -7.92
CA ALA A 206 17.87 4.14 -7.12
C ALA A 206 17.01 3.49 -6.03
N SER A 207 16.55 2.24 -6.17
CA SER A 207 15.81 1.53 -5.13
C SER A 207 15.94 0.00 -5.22
N ILE A 208 15.46 -0.72 -4.21
CA ILE A 208 15.53 -2.19 -4.21
C ILE A 208 14.63 -2.79 -5.28
N GLU A 209 13.56 -2.09 -5.66
CA GLU A 209 12.64 -2.48 -6.72
C GLU A 209 13.39 -2.57 -8.06
N GLU A 210 14.18 -1.54 -8.41
CA GLU A 210 15.01 -1.55 -9.62
C GLU A 210 16.04 -2.68 -9.61
N PHE A 211 16.62 -2.98 -8.44
CA PHE A 211 17.52 -4.12 -8.27
C PHE A 211 16.77 -5.45 -8.46
N ASN A 212 15.59 -5.59 -7.87
CA ASN A 212 14.78 -6.81 -7.87
C ASN A 212 14.26 -7.15 -9.27
N GLU A 213 13.95 -6.16 -10.10
CA GLU A 213 13.61 -6.35 -11.51
C GLU A 213 14.72 -7.06 -12.29
N GLN A 214 15.99 -6.78 -11.96
CA GLN A 214 17.15 -7.41 -12.61
C GLN A 214 17.59 -8.72 -11.93
N ALA A 215 17.41 -8.83 -10.62
CA ALA A 215 17.86 -9.98 -9.82
C ALA A 215 17.00 -11.25 -10.04
N GLY A 216 15.75 -11.10 -10.47
CA GLY A 216 14.86 -12.22 -10.81
C GLY A 216 14.62 -13.17 -9.63
N GLU A 217 15.11 -14.40 -9.73
CA GLU A 217 14.98 -15.45 -8.70
C GLU A 217 15.76 -15.14 -7.41
N VAL A 218 16.72 -14.21 -7.44
CA VAL A 218 17.55 -13.83 -6.29
C VAL A 218 17.16 -12.44 -5.75
N ALA A 219 15.91 -12.01 -6.02
CA ALA A 219 15.37 -10.75 -5.51
C ALA A 219 15.37 -10.71 -3.98
N GLU A 220 15.73 -9.56 -3.41
CA GLU A 220 15.68 -9.33 -1.97
C GLU A 220 14.21 -9.18 -1.52
N PRO A 221 13.75 -9.96 -0.53
CA PRO A 221 12.39 -9.85 -0.02
C PRO A 221 12.09 -8.50 0.62
N TYR A 222 10.87 -8.00 0.43
CA TYR A 222 10.37 -6.84 1.16
C TYR A 222 10.14 -7.18 2.63
N ARG A 223 10.40 -6.22 3.51
CA ARG A 223 10.22 -6.36 4.96
C ARG A 223 9.15 -5.39 5.44
N ILE A 224 8.12 -5.90 6.09
CA ILE A 224 7.03 -5.12 6.65
C ILE A 224 7.11 -5.20 8.18
N LEU A 225 7.43 -4.08 8.82
CA LEU A 225 7.38 -3.92 10.27
C LEU A 225 5.99 -3.42 10.67
N VAL A 226 5.24 -4.23 11.39
CA VAL A 226 3.91 -3.87 11.89
C VAL A 226 3.99 -3.63 13.39
N ILE A 227 3.64 -2.42 13.82
CA ILE A 227 3.67 -2.00 15.22
C ILE A 227 2.25 -1.68 15.66
N PHE A 228 1.75 -2.45 16.61
CA PHE A 228 0.55 -2.12 17.36
C PHE A 228 0.91 -1.33 18.61
N ASP A 229 0.00 -0.45 19.02
CA ASP A 229 0.09 0.27 20.30
C ASP A 229 1.35 1.13 20.48
N PHE A 230 1.89 1.71 19.40
CA PHE A 230 2.93 2.73 19.53
C PHE A 230 2.37 3.91 20.33
N PRO A 231 3.06 4.39 21.39
CA PRO A 231 4.48 4.21 21.71
C PRO A 231 4.79 3.26 22.89
N VAL A 232 3.88 2.36 23.26
CA VAL A 232 4.06 1.50 24.44
C VAL A 232 5.32 0.65 24.30
N ASN A 233 6.15 0.67 25.34
CA ASN A 233 7.46 0.01 25.39
C ASN A 233 8.53 0.53 24.42
N PHE A 234 8.33 1.70 23.80
CA PHE A 234 9.39 2.39 23.06
C PHE A 234 10.20 3.32 23.98
N THR A 235 11.52 3.15 23.96
CA THR A 235 12.47 4.13 24.51
C THR A 235 12.65 5.31 23.55
N GLU A 236 13.30 6.38 24.00
CA GLU A 236 13.64 7.53 23.15
C GLU A 236 14.52 7.11 21.96
N ASP A 237 15.50 6.23 22.22
CA ASP A 237 16.38 5.67 21.20
C ASP A 237 15.61 4.79 20.21
N ALA A 238 14.70 3.94 20.69
CA ALA A 238 13.85 3.12 19.83
C ALA A 238 12.95 3.98 18.93
N ALA A 239 12.35 5.04 19.47
CA ALA A 239 11.50 5.96 18.71
C ALA A 239 12.31 6.72 17.64
N SER A 240 13.51 7.18 17.98
CA SER A 240 14.42 7.84 17.03
C SER A 240 14.86 6.90 15.90
N ARG A 241 15.17 5.63 16.22
CA ARG A 241 15.47 4.59 15.22
C ARG A 241 14.28 4.31 14.31
N LEU A 242 13.07 4.25 14.86
CA LEU A 242 11.86 4.06 14.08
C LEU A 242 11.69 5.16 13.02
N VAL A 243 11.91 6.43 13.37
CA VAL A 243 11.88 7.54 12.40
C VAL A 243 12.93 7.34 11.30
N SER A 244 14.16 6.95 11.66
CA SER A 244 15.21 6.66 10.67
C SER A 244 14.84 5.51 9.73
N ILE A 245 14.17 4.46 10.22
CA ILE A 245 13.66 3.35 9.41
C ILE A 245 12.56 3.84 8.48
N VAL A 246 11.61 4.63 8.97
CA VAL A 246 10.53 5.19 8.14
C VAL A 246 11.09 6.09 7.03
N GLN A 247 12.09 6.89 7.34
CA GLN A 247 12.70 7.83 6.40
C GLN A 247 13.51 7.14 5.29
N ASN A 248 14.28 6.09 5.62
CA ASN A 248 15.24 5.48 4.70
C ASN A 248 14.82 4.07 4.21
N GLY A 249 13.80 3.49 4.83
CA GLY A 249 13.43 2.09 4.65
C GLY A 249 12.80 1.80 3.30
N VAL A 250 11.92 2.68 2.79
CA VAL A 250 11.14 2.44 1.56
C VAL A 250 12.06 2.11 0.38
N ARG A 251 13.11 2.91 0.18
CA ARG A 251 14.12 2.72 -0.87
C ARG A 251 14.81 1.35 -0.78
N CYS A 252 14.87 0.78 0.43
CA CYS A 252 15.52 -0.49 0.73
C CYS A 252 14.53 -1.66 0.85
N GLY A 253 13.25 -1.45 0.51
CA GLY A 253 12.20 -2.46 0.62
C GLY A 253 11.70 -2.71 2.03
N VAL A 254 11.96 -1.79 2.96
CA VAL A 254 11.50 -1.84 4.35
C VAL A 254 10.34 -0.86 4.53
N TYR A 255 9.17 -1.38 4.88
CA TYR A 255 7.95 -0.60 5.10
C TYR A 255 7.46 -0.78 6.53
N THR A 256 6.74 0.21 7.06
CA THR A 256 6.20 0.18 8.41
C THR A 256 4.70 0.45 8.43
N PHE A 257 3.93 -0.38 9.13
CA PHE A 257 2.53 -0.10 9.46
C PHE A 257 2.43 0.15 10.96
N ILE A 258 2.05 1.37 11.34
CA ILE A 258 2.09 1.81 12.74
C ILE A 258 0.68 2.18 13.17
N LEU A 259 0.19 1.53 14.22
CA LEU A 259 -0.95 1.99 15.00
C LEU A 259 -0.45 2.81 16.18
N ASN A 260 -0.66 4.13 16.11
CA ASN A 260 -0.41 5.02 17.23
C ASN A 260 -1.65 5.12 18.12
N ASP A 261 -1.51 4.68 19.37
CA ASP A 261 -2.53 4.90 20.42
C ASP A 261 -2.44 6.35 20.90
N THR A 262 -3.42 7.16 20.51
CA THR A 262 -3.49 8.59 20.86
C THR A 262 -3.79 8.85 22.33
N ASN A 263 -4.19 7.82 23.09
CA ASN A 263 -4.37 7.93 24.54
C ASN A 263 -3.07 7.79 25.32
N GLN A 264 -1.99 7.29 24.69
CA GLN A 264 -0.69 7.10 25.33
C GLN A 264 0.18 8.34 25.19
N SER A 265 1.01 8.59 26.20
CA SER A 265 2.01 9.67 26.14
C SER A 265 3.17 9.26 25.24
N LEU A 266 3.58 10.15 24.33
CA LEU A 266 4.76 9.96 23.49
C LEU A 266 6.04 9.94 24.35
N PRO A 267 7.12 9.27 23.90
CA PRO A 267 8.41 9.34 24.55
C PRO A 267 8.90 10.79 24.70
N HIS A 268 9.73 11.07 25.71
CA HIS A 268 10.29 12.41 25.87
C HIS A 268 11.09 12.80 24.62
N ASN A 269 11.04 14.09 24.27
CA ASN A 269 11.70 14.67 23.09
C ASN A 269 11.28 14.06 21.74
N PHE A 270 10.21 13.25 21.69
CA PHE A 270 9.69 12.69 20.45
C PHE A 270 8.47 13.48 19.95
N SER A 271 8.48 13.84 18.67
CA SER A 271 7.33 14.46 18.00
C SER A 271 6.70 13.51 16.99
N ILE A 272 5.40 13.24 17.15
CA ILE A 272 4.64 12.45 16.18
C ILE A 272 4.64 13.08 14.78
N GLY A 273 4.83 14.40 14.69
CA GLY A 273 4.86 15.14 13.42
C GLY A 273 5.95 14.68 12.45
N GLU A 274 7.04 14.10 12.95
CA GLU A 274 8.10 13.53 12.11
C GLU A 274 7.60 12.31 11.32
N LEU A 275 6.83 11.43 11.97
CA LEU A 275 6.20 10.29 11.31
C LEU A 275 5.10 10.74 10.34
N GLU A 276 4.32 11.74 10.73
CA GLU A 276 3.21 12.24 9.90
C GLU A 276 3.68 12.81 8.56
N GLN A 277 4.86 13.42 8.52
CA GLN A 277 5.42 13.96 7.27
C GLN A 277 5.90 12.86 6.31
N LEU A 278 6.34 11.72 6.86
CA LEU A 278 6.96 10.63 6.11
C LEU A 278 5.97 9.54 5.69
N MET A 279 4.79 9.49 6.30
CA MET A 279 3.84 8.38 6.18
C MET A 279 2.50 8.82 5.57
N THR A 280 1.75 7.85 5.04
CA THR A 280 0.33 7.98 4.75
C THR A 280 -0.42 7.96 6.07
N VAL A 281 -1.13 9.04 6.42
CA VAL A 281 -1.74 9.18 7.74
C VAL A 281 -3.27 9.02 7.68
N ILE A 282 -3.78 8.08 8.47
CA ILE A 282 -5.21 7.89 8.73
C ILE A 282 -5.47 8.30 10.17
N ARG A 283 -6.34 9.28 10.40
CA ARG A 283 -6.62 9.84 11.73
C ARG A 283 -8.05 9.58 12.17
N TRP A 284 -8.24 9.38 13.46
CA TRP A 284 -9.56 9.40 14.07
C TRP A 284 -10.00 10.83 14.39
N GLU A 285 -11.06 11.30 13.73
CA GLU A 285 -11.67 12.62 13.93
C GLU A 285 -13.19 12.47 13.96
N GLU A 286 -13.88 13.16 14.88
CA GLU A 286 -15.36 13.20 14.93
C GLU A 286 -16.04 11.82 14.83
N GLN A 287 -15.53 10.82 15.54
CA GLN A 287 -16.04 9.44 15.54
C GLN A 287 -15.89 8.66 14.22
N ARG A 288 -14.98 9.08 13.33
CA ARG A 288 -14.67 8.38 12.08
C ARG A 288 -13.18 8.45 11.75
N PHE A 289 -12.74 7.60 10.83
CA PHE A 289 -11.41 7.73 10.22
C PHE A 289 -11.44 8.70 9.03
N VAL A 290 -10.39 9.50 8.94
CA VAL A 290 -10.14 10.47 7.86
C VAL A 290 -8.76 10.18 7.29
N TRP A 291 -8.65 10.22 5.97
CA TRP A 291 -7.36 10.23 5.29
C TRP A 291 -6.82 11.65 5.32
N ASP A 292 -5.71 11.88 6.03
CA ASP A 292 -5.04 13.19 6.12
C ASP A 292 -4.23 13.48 4.85
N GLU A 293 -4.96 13.60 3.74
CA GLU A 293 -4.46 14.05 2.45
C GLU A 293 -5.39 15.16 1.93
N PRO A 294 -4.85 16.28 1.41
CA PRO A 294 -5.66 17.42 0.97
C PRO A 294 -6.79 17.05 -0.01
N ASP A 295 -6.53 16.08 -0.89
CA ASP A 295 -7.48 15.65 -1.92
C ASP A 295 -8.65 14.83 -1.35
N PHE A 296 -8.49 14.23 -0.16
CA PHE A 296 -9.44 13.32 0.46
C PHE A 296 -10.08 13.84 1.75
N LYS A 297 -9.72 15.06 2.19
CA LYS A 297 -10.23 15.67 3.43
C LYS A 297 -11.76 15.71 3.53
N ASP A 298 -12.44 15.97 2.41
CA ASP A 298 -13.92 16.04 2.33
C ASP A 298 -14.57 14.68 2.04
N CYS A 299 -13.79 13.61 1.95
CA CYS A 299 -14.29 12.26 1.71
C CYS A 299 -14.60 11.56 3.03
N VAL A 300 -15.61 10.70 3.00
CA VAL A 300 -15.86 9.69 4.03
C VAL A 300 -15.02 8.48 3.66
N LEU A 301 -14.06 8.14 4.52
CA LEU A 301 -13.25 6.93 4.39
C LEU A 301 -13.90 5.79 5.17
N GLU A 302 -14.27 4.74 4.45
CA GLU A 302 -14.67 3.46 5.02
C GLU A 302 -13.48 2.51 4.91
N LEU A 303 -12.89 2.19 6.06
CA LEU A 303 -11.75 1.27 6.10
C LEU A 303 -12.20 -0.16 5.81
N GLU A 304 -11.38 -0.90 5.08
CA GLU A 304 -11.64 -2.30 4.82
C GLU A 304 -11.39 -3.15 6.06
N ILE A 305 -12.28 -4.12 6.28
CA ILE A 305 -12.14 -5.15 7.32
C ILE A 305 -11.57 -6.43 6.69
N PRO A 306 -10.81 -7.24 7.46
CA PRO A 306 -10.32 -8.52 6.96
C PRO A 306 -11.50 -9.45 6.62
N PRO A 307 -11.27 -10.49 5.80
CA PRO A 307 -12.29 -11.52 5.57
C PRO A 307 -12.64 -12.23 6.88
N ASN A 308 -13.69 -13.05 6.85
CA ASN A 308 -14.02 -13.92 7.98
C ASN A 308 -12.86 -14.89 8.30
N ASP A 309 -12.87 -15.44 9.52
CA ASP A 309 -11.78 -16.30 10.01
C ASP A 309 -11.55 -17.54 9.12
N GLU A 310 -12.61 -18.09 8.51
CA GLU A 310 -12.51 -19.24 7.60
C GLU A 310 -11.65 -18.92 6.37
N LEU A 311 -12.01 -17.85 5.64
CA LEU A 311 -11.28 -17.43 4.46
C LEU A 311 -9.88 -16.90 4.82
N PHE A 312 -9.73 -16.20 5.93
CA PHE A 312 -8.44 -15.73 6.42
C PHE A 312 -7.46 -16.90 6.62
N ASN A 313 -7.87 -17.90 7.40
CA ASN A 313 -7.04 -19.07 7.70
C ASN A 313 -6.76 -19.89 6.44
N GLN A 314 -7.73 -20.01 5.54
CA GLN A 314 -7.53 -20.65 4.24
C GLN A 314 -6.42 -19.97 3.44
N LEU A 315 -6.48 -18.64 3.30
CA LEU A 315 -5.48 -17.87 2.56
C LEU A 315 -4.09 -18.00 3.19
N VAL A 316 -3.99 -17.85 4.50
CA VAL A 316 -2.73 -18.02 5.25
C VAL A 316 -2.09 -19.38 4.97
N ASN A 317 -2.87 -20.46 5.04
CA ASN A 317 -2.36 -21.82 4.79
C ASN A 317 -1.90 -22.00 3.33
N GLN A 318 -2.68 -21.50 2.36
CA GLN A 318 -2.32 -21.58 0.95
C GLN A 318 -1.05 -20.78 0.62
N ILE A 319 -0.93 -19.57 1.17
CA ILE A 319 0.24 -18.70 1.02
C ILE A 319 1.47 -19.33 1.67
N GLY A 320 1.34 -19.89 2.87
CA GLY A 320 2.43 -20.58 3.57
C GLY A 320 2.98 -21.77 2.78
N GLN A 321 2.09 -22.62 2.27
CA GLN A 321 2.47 -23.75 1.40
C GLN A 321 3.18 -23.29 0.12
N ALA A 322 2.64 -22.25 -0.52
CA ALA A 322 3.22 -21.69 -1.74
C ALA A 322 4.60 -21.06 -1.49
N ALA A 323 4.80 -20.42 -0.34
CA ALA A 323 6.09 -19.85 0.05
C ALA A 323 7.17 -20.91 0.27
N VAL A 324 6.82 -22.04 0.91
CA VAL A 324 7.73 -23.20 1.06
C VAL A 324 8.07 -23.82 -0.30
N ALA A 325 7.10 -23.85 -1.23
CA ALA A 325 7.38 -24.30 -2.60
C ALA A 325 8.31 -23.33 -3.33
N ALA A 326 8.11 -22.02 -3.18
CA ALA A 326 8.91 -20.97 -3.81
C ALA A 326 10.32 -20.83 -3.23
N SER A 327 10.52 -21.12 -1.94
CA SER A 327 11.84 -21.06 -1.28
C SER A 327 12.81 -22.15 -1.75
N LYS A 328 12.33 -23.19 -2.45
CA LYS A 328 13.17 -24.16 -3.16
C LYS A 328 13.76 -23.53 -4.42
N VAL A 329 14.76 -22.67 -4.23
CA VAL A 329 15.52 -22.05 -5.33
C VAL A 329 16.30 -23.15 -6.06
N GLN A 330 15.72 -23.69 -7.11
CA GLN A 330 16.42 -24.56 -8.06
C GLN A 330 17.07 -23.67 -9.10
N VAL A 331 18.33 -23.28 -8.90
CA VAL A 331 19.10 -22.63 -9.96
C VAL A 331 19.36 -23.67 -11.04
N PRO A 332 18.83 -23.53 -12.27
CA PRO A 332 19.10 -24.49 -13.34
C PRO A 332 20.61 -24.61 -13.52
N PHE A 333 21.12 -25.85 -13.52
CA PHE A 333 22.56 -26.11 -13.57
C PHE A 333 23.23 -25.43 -14.78
N ASP A 334 22.52 -25.32 -15.90
CA ASP A 334 22.96 -24.61 -17.11
C ASP A 334 23.29 -23.12 -16.86
N LYS A 335 22.53 -22.42 -16.00
CA LYS A 335 22.83 -21.02 -15.64
C LYS A 335 24.14 -20.92 -14.83
N VAL A 336 24.44 -21.92 -13.99
CA VAL A 336 25.69 -22.00 -13.22
C VAL A 336 26.86 -22.27 -14.15
N LEU A 337 26.70 -23.20 -15.10
CA LEU A 337 27.71 -23.54 -16.11
C LEU A 337 28.04 -22.34 -17.02
N ALA A 338 27.02 -21.60 -17.46
CA ALA A 338 27.21 -20.38 -18.24
C ALA A 338 27.94 -19.28 -17.44
N ARG A 339 27.57 -19.05 -16.17
CA ARG A 339 28.23 -18.03 -15.33
C ARG A 339 29.68 -18.36 -14.99
N SER A 340 30.01 -19.64 -14.90
CA SER A 340 31.37 -20.12 -14.59
C SER A 340 32.25 -20.26 -15.84
N ASN A 341 31.77 -19.84 -17.03
CA ASN A 341 32.43 -20.08 -18.32
C ASN A 341 32.83 -21.55 -18.54
N LEU A 342 32.15 -22.47 -17.85
CA LEU A 342 32.33 -23.90 -17.99
C LEU A 342 31.38 -24.37 -19.09
N THR A 343 31.71 -24.10 -20.34
CA THR A 343 31.01 -24.65 -21.50
C THR A 343 31.76 -25.87 -22.02
N ALA A 344 31.04 -26.98 -22.20
CA ALA A 344 31.51 -28.18 -22.89
C ALA A 344 32.73 -28.95 -22.29
N TRP A 345 33.23 -28.62 -21.09
CA TRP A 345 34.35 -29.36 -20.47
C TRP A 345 34.02 -30.83 -20.19
N TRP A 346 32.73 -31.16 -20.00
CA TRP A 346 32.23 -32.53 -19.81
C TRP A 346 31.81 -33.24 -21.11
N GLN A 347 31.95 -32.59 -22.28
CA GLN A 347 31.67 -33.21 -23.57
C GLN A 347 32.90 -33.96 -24.14
N GLY A 348 34.00 -33.99 -23.38
CA GLY A 348 35.17 -34.78 -23.73
C GLY A 348 34.83 -36.28 -23.79
N SER A 349 35.30 -36.94 -24.85
CA SER A 349 35.21 -38.38 -25.00
C SER A 349 36.49 -39.04 -24.47
N THR A 350 36.36 -40.08 -23.64
CA THR A 350 37.49 -40.91 -23.19
C THR A 350 37.68 -42.16 -24.05
N VAL A 351 36.98 -42.26 -25.19
CA VAL A 351 37.00 -43.44 -26.08
C VAL A 351 38.42 -43.73 -26.58
N ASP A 352 39.20 -42.70 -26.87
CA ASP A 352 40.57 -42.84 -27.37
C ASP A 352 41.63 -42.82 -26.25
N GLY A 353 41.20 -42.88 -24.98
CA GLY A 353 42.05 -42.89 -23.80
C GLY A 353 42.18 -41.53 -23.11
N ILE A 354 42.67 -41.56 -21.86
CA ILE A 354 42.95 -40.36 -21.06
C ILE A 354 44.46 -40.17 -21.01
N SER A 355 44.94 -39.01 -21.44
CA SER A 355 46.34 -38.62 -21.27
C SER A 355 46.45 -37.64 -20.10
N MET A 356 47.18 -38.03 -19.06
CA MET A 356 47.56 -37.12 -17.97
C MET A 356 49.08 -37.04 -17.88
N PRO A 357 49.66 -35.84 -17.80
CA PRO A 357 51.09 -35.69 -17.55
C PRO A 357 51.43 -36.20 -16.14
N LEU A 358 52.30 -37.20 -16.06
CA LEU A 358 52.91 -37.66 -14.81
C LEU A 358 54.35 -37.13 -14.74
N GLY A 359 54.54 -36.05 -13.99
CA GLY A 359 55.85 -35.53 -13.60
C GLY A 359 56.15 -34.10 -14.07
N PRO A 360 57.05 -33.36 -13.38
CA PRO A 360 57.44 -32.01 -13.77
C PRO A 360 58.30 -32.03 -15.05
N ILE A 361 57.95 -31.17 -16.00
CA ILE A 361 58.82 -30.84 -17.13
C ILE A 361 60.02 -30.07 -16.57
N GLY A 362 61.16 -30.76 -16.47
CA GLY A 362 62.45 -30.14 -16.21
C GLY A 362 62.85 -29.19 -17.35
N ALA A 363 63.46 -28.07 -16.97
CA ALA A 363 63.88 -26.98 -17.83
C ALA A 363 64.78 -27.42 -19.01
N ASN A 364 64.52 -26.84 -20.19
CA ASN A 364 65.50 -26.09 -20.99
C ASN A 364 64.80 -25.31 -22.10
#